data_AF-A0A3P6T8I9-F1
#
_entry.id   AF-A0A3P6T8I9-F1
#
_cell.length_a   1.000
_cell.length_b   1.000
_cell.length_c   1.000
_cell.angle_alpha   90.00
_cell.angle_beta   90.00
_cell.angle_gamma   90.00
#
_symmetry.space_group_name_H-M   'P 1'
#
loop_
_entity.id
_entity.type
_entity.pdbx_description
1 polymer ?
#
loop_
_entity_poly.entity_id
_entity_poly.type
_entity_poly.pdbx_seq_one_letter_code
_entity_poly.pdbx_strand_id
1 'polypeptide(L)'
;MAFFEFFSVAAVLARFCKLVNFFCKRNFSGSIPWFFVSEIFASNSRSNANSVAVMVNWTANLLVGLSFLSLNNALAQYSFLVFTALLSFFIFFTWRFVPETKGKTVEEITATFDKRKR
;
A
#
# COMPACT_ATOMS: atom_id res chain seq x y z
N MET A 1 2.05 23.59 -23.09
CA MET A 1 2.27 23.06 -21.72
C MET A 1 1.13 22.15 -21.25
N ALA A 2 -0.15 22.55 -21.35
CA ALA A 2 -1.30 21.71 -20.96
C ALA A 2 -1.42 20.34 -21.68
N PHE A 3 -0.92 20.24 -22.92
CA PHE A 3 -0.95 18.99 -23.70
C PHE A 3 0.01 17.91 -23.14
N PHE A 4 1.21 18.28 -22.69
CA PHE A 4 2.16 17.35 -22.06
C PHE A 4 1.71 16.93 -20.65
N GLU A 5 1.08 17.83 -19.90
CA GLU A 5 0.44 17.56 -18.61
C GLU A 5 -0.68 16.50 -18.75
N PHE A 6 -1.55 16.64 -19.76
CA PHE A 6 -2.64 15.70 -20.01
C PHE A 6 -2.13 14.30 -20.39
N PHE A 7 -1.09 14.21 -21.23
CA PHE A 7 -0.47 12.94 -21.58
C PHE A 7 0.27 12.30 -20.41
N SER A 8 0.90 13.08 -19.53
CA SER A 8 1.55 12.58 -18.31
C SER A 8 0.52 12.05 -17.31
N VAL A 9 -0.53 12.82 -17.03
CA VAL A 9 -1.63 12.41 -16.13
C VAL A 9 -2.36 11.20 -16.68
N ALA A 10 -2.66 11.16 -17.99
CA ALA A 10 -3.29 10.00 -18.63
C ALA A 10 -2.37 8.77 -18.62
N ALA A 11 -1.06 8.92 -18.80
CA ALA A 11 -0.09 7.82 -18.72
C ALA A 11 0.08 7.30 -17.28
N VAL A 12 0.06 8.20 -16.29
CA VAL A 12 0.09 7.86 -14.86
C VAL A 12 -1.20 7.15 -14.47
N LEU A 13 -2.37 7.66 -14.87
CA LEU A 13 -3.66 7.01 -14.69
C LEU A 13 -3.71 5.66 -15.39
N ALA A 14 -3.14 5.52 -16.60
CA ALA A 14 -3.08 4.25 -17.32
C ALA A 14 -2.16 3.24 -16.64
N ARG A 15 -1.00 3.66 -16.10
CA ARG A 15 -0.11 2.81 -15.29
C ARG A 15 -0.77 2.39 -13.99
N PHE A 16 -1.42 3.33 -13.30
CA PHE A 16 -2.20 3.09 -12.09
C PHE A 16 -3.37 2.13 -12.37
N CYS A 17 -4.08 2.31 -13.47
CA CYS A 17 -5.21 1.46 -13.86
C CYS A 17 -4.78 0.04 -14.26
N LYS A 18 -3.62 -0.13 -14.93
CA LYS A 18 -3.04 -1.46 -15.19
C LYS A 18 -2.61 -2.17 -13.89
N LEU A 19 -2.09 -1.40 -12.94
CA LEU A 19 -1.64 -1.88 -11.65
C LEU A 19 -2.83 -2.26 -10.75
N VAL A 20 -3.84 -1.39 -10.67
CA VAL A 20 -5.14 -1.69 -10.05
C VAL A 20 -5.77 -2.92 -10.67
N ASN A 21 -5.75 -3.08 -12.00
CA ASN A 21 -6.23 -4.31 -12.64
C ASN A 21 -5.42 -5.56 -12.26
N PHE A 22 -4.10 -5.45 -12.07
CA PHE A 22 -3.27 -6.55 -11.58
C PHE A 22 -3.60 -6.94 -10.12
N PHE A 23 -3.80 -5.95 -9.24
CA PHE A 23 -4.21 -6.16 -7.85
C PHE A 23 -5.68 -6.61 -7.71
N CYS A 24 -6.59 -6.08 -8.53
CA CYS A 24 -8.01 -6.43 -8.55
C CYS A 24 -8.22 -7.87 -9.06
N LYS A 25 -7.43 -8.31 -10.05
CA LYS A 25 -7.35 -9.74 -10.45
C LYS A 25 -6.82 -10.65 -9.35
N ARG A 26 -6.13 -10.10 -8.35
CA ARG A 26 -5.64 -10.80 -7.14
C ARG A 26 -6.57 -10.65 -5.93
N ASN A 27 -7.82 -10.21 -6.12
CA ASN A 27 -8.81 -9.95 -5.06
C ASN A 27 -8.41 -8.90 -4.03
N PHE A 28 -7.59 -7.91 -4.39
CA PHE A 28 -7.26 -6.78 -3.54
C PHE A 28 -8.48 -5.86 -3.34
N SER A 29 -9.42 -6.26 -2.49
CA SER A 29 -10.44 -5.38 -1.95
C SER A 29 -9.77 -4.44 -0.92
N GLY A 30 -10.31 -3.24 -0.73
CA GLY A 30 -9.77 -2.26 0.23
C GLY A 30 -9.66 -2.77 1.68
N SER A 31 -10.21 -3.95 1.96
CA SER A 31 -10.14 -4.64 3.25
C SER A 31 -8.89 -5.50 3.44
N ILE A 32 -8.08 -5.77 2.40
CA ILE A 32 -6.90 -6.65 2.51
C ILE A 32 -5.92 -6.21 3.61
N PRO A 33 -5.51 -4.93 3.74
CA PRO A 33 -4.55 -4.54 4.76
C PRO A 33 -5.01 -4.87 6.19
N TRP A 34 -6.33 -4.84 6.42
CA TRP A 34 -6.94 -5.15 7.71
C TRP A 34 -6.93 -6.65 8.04
N PHE A 35 -7.01 -7.51 7.02
CA PHE A 35 -6.94 -8.96 7.21
C PHE A 35 -5.52 -9.52 7.09
N PHE A 36 -4.62 -8.79 6.45
CA PHE A 36 -3.26 -9.22 6.16
C PHE A 36 -2.45 -9.62 7.41
N VAL A 37 -2.64 -8.90 8.53
CA VAL A 37 -1.99 -9.25 9.80
C VAL A 37 -2.44 -10.64 10.28
N SER A 38 -3.70 -11.01 10.04
CA SER A 38 -4.22 -12.32 10.44
C SER A 38 -3.70 -13.47 9.59
N GLU A 39 -3.32 -13.20 8.35
CA GLU A 39 -2.75 -14.17 7.41
C GLU A 39 -1.25 -14.42 7.65
N ILE A 40 -0.51 -13.43 8.17
CA ILE A 40 0.94 -13.53 8.39
C ILE A 40 1.29 -13.97 9.81
N PHE A 41 0.53 -13.52 10.82
CA PHE A 41 0.88 -13.76 12.21
C PHE A 41 0.06 -14.88 12.85
N ALA A 42 0.75 -15.75 13.59
CA ALA A 42 0.15 -16.77 14.43
C ALA A 42 -0.69 -16.15 15.56
N SER A 43 -1.68 -16.87 16.07
CA SER A 43 -2.68 -16.31 17.01
C SER A 43 -2.06 -15.71 18.28
N ASN A 44 -0.93 -16.25 18.73
CA ASN A 44 -0.19 -15.80 19.91
C ASN A 44 0.41 -14.40 19.78
N SER A 45 0.73 -13.95 18.57
CA SER A 45 1.42 -12.67 18.30
C SER A 45 0.57 -11.70 17.49
N ARG A 46 -0.58 -12.17 16.98
CA ARG A 46 -1.48 -11.41 16.12
C ARG A 46 -2.04 -10.16 16.78
N SER A 47 -2.40 -10.20 18.07
CA SER A 47 -2.95 -9.04 18.79
C SER A 47 -1.94 -7.89 18.82
N ASN A 48 -0.69 -8.18 19.21
CA ASN A 48 0.39 -7.19 19.28
C ASN A 48 0.71 -6.63 17.89
N ALA A 49 0.81 -7.48 16.87
CA ALA A 49 1.04 -7.06 15.50
C ALA A 49 -0.09 -6.15 14.98
N ASN A 50 -1.34 -6.49 15.31
CA ASN A 50 -2.50 -5.70 14.90
C ASN A 50 -2.52 -4.33 15.59
N SER A 51 -2.21 -4.25 16.88
CA SER A 51 -2.13 -2.96 17.60
C SER A 51 -1.12 -2.00 16.97
N VAL A 52 0.06 -2.50 16.58
CA VAL A 52 1.07 -1.68 15.89
C VAL A 52 0.58 -1.26 14.50
N ALA A 53 -0.03 -2.17 13.74
CA ALA A 53 -0.57 -1.85 12.41
C ALA A 53 -1.65 -0.76 12.48
N VAL A 54 -2.58 -0.88 13.43
CA VAL A 54 -3.64 0.11 13.67
C VAL A 54 -3.05 1.46 14.11
N MET A 55 -2.09 1.45 15.04
CA MET A 55 -1.41 2.67 15.47
C MET A 55 -0.76 3.41 14.29
N VAL A 56 0.03 2.70 13.48
CA VAL A 56 0.68 3.28 12.30
C VAL A 56 -0.35 3.81 11.30
N ASN A 57 -1.46 3.11 11.09
CA ASN A 57 -2.54 3.57 10.21
C ASN A 57 -3.14 4.90 10.68
N TRP A 58 -3.51 5.01 11.95
CA TRP A 58 -4.10 6.23 12.49
C TRP A 58 -3.09 7.38 12.55
N THR A 59 -1.82 7.10 12.87
CA THR A 59 -0.76 8.12 12.81
C THR A 59 -0.56 8.62 11.38
N ALA A 60 -0.53 7.73 10.38
CA ALA A 60 -0.43 8.13 8.98
C ALA A 60 -1.63 8.99 8.55
N ASN A 61 -2.85 8.61 8.96
CA ASN A 61 -4.06 9.38 8.67
C ASN A 61 -4.00 10.78 9.30
N LEU A 62 -3.54 10.88 10.56
CA LEU A 62 -3.33 12.16 11.23
C LEU A 62 -2.32 13.03 10.48
N LEU A 63 -1.18 12.45 10.07
CA LEU A 63 -0.16 13.17 9.31
C LEU A 63 -0.68 13.67 7.96
N VAL A 64 -1.45 12.86 7.25
CA VAL A 64 -2.10 13.27 6.00
C VAL A 64 -3.09 14.40 6.27
N GLY A 65 -3.94 14.28 7.30
CA GLY A 65 -4.89 15.32 7.67
C GLY A 65 -4.24 16.67 8.00
N LEU A 66 -3.12 16.66 8.72
CA LEU A 66 -2.36 17.86 9.08
C LEU A 66 -1.59 18.46 7.89
N SER A 67 -1.03 17.60 7.02
CA SER A 67 -0.19 18.04 5.90
C SER A 67 -0.99 18.44 4.66
N PHE A 68 -2.18 17.88 4.45
CA PHE A 68 -2.94 18.03 3.21
C PHE A 68 -3.26 19.50 2.89
N LEU A 69 -3.75 20.28 3.86
CA LEU A 69 -4.11 21.68 3.61
C LEU A 69 -2.88 22.52 3.23
N SER A 70 -1.76 22.32 3.94
CA SER A 70 -0.48 22.97 3.62
C SER A 70 0.04 22.60 2.24
N LEU A 71 -0.07 21.31 1.87
CA LEU A 71 0.34 20.81 0.57
C LEU A 71 -0.54 21.35 -0.56
N ASN A 72 -1.85 21.42 -0.32
CA ASN A 72 -2.82 21.94 -1.28
C ASN A 72 -2.63 23.45 -1.51
N ASN A 73 -2.28 24.21 -0.48
CA ASN A 73 -1.98 25.64 -0.61
C ASN A 73 -0.67 25.89 -1.39
N ALA A 74 0.33 25.02 -1.25
CA ALA A 74 1.62 25.17 -1.92
C ALA A 74 1.61 24.70 -3.39
N LEU A 75 0.89 23.61 -3.70
CA LEU A 75 0.97 22.94 -5.00
C LEU A 75 -0.34 22.99 -5.80
N ALA A 76 -1.45 23.41 -5.19
CA ALA A 76 -2.78 23.45 -5.79
C ALA A 76 -3.11 22.14 -6.53
N GLN A 77 -3.27 22.20 -7.85
CA GLN A 77 -3.58 21.05 -8.72
C GLN A 77 -2.51 19.94 -8.74
N TYR A 78 -1.26 20.26 -8.39
CA TYR A 78 -0.15 19.28 -8.37
C TYR A 78 -0.06 18.51 -7.04
N SER A 79 -0.84 18.86 -6.02
CA SER A 79 -0.85 18.19 -4.71
C SER A 79 -1.14 16.68 -4.83
N PHE A 80 -1.99 16.29 -5.79
CA PHE A 80 -2.29 14.88 -6.08
C PHE A 80 -1.13 14.08 -6.68
N LEU A 81 -0.15 14.74 -7.31
CA LEU A 81 1.05 14.04 -7.83
C LEU A 81 1.91 13.48 -6.70
N VAL A 82 1.96 14.18 -5.55
CA VAL A 82 2.69 13.72 -4.37
C VAL A 82 2.09 12.43 -3.83
N PHE A 83 0.77 12.36 -3.70
CA PHE A 83 0.08 11.13 -3.28
C PHE A 83 0.23 10.01 -4.31
N THR A 84 0.25 10.35 -5.60
CA THR A 84 0.45 9.35 -6.67
C THR A 84 1.85 8.76 -6.67
N ALA A 85 2.89 9.57 -6.42
CA ALA A 85 4.25 9.10 -6.25
C ALA A 85 4.40 8.21 -5.01
N LEU A 86 3.79 8.62 -3.90
CA LEU A 86 3.75 7.86 -2.64
C LEU A 86 3.06 6.50 -2.83
N LEU A 87 1.91 6.46 -3.51
CA LEU A 87 1.21 5.22 -3.85
C LEU A 87 2.05 4.31 -4.74
N SER A 88 2.70 4.87 -5.76
CA SER A 88 3.58 4.10 -6.66
C SER A 88 4.74 3.46 -5.90
N PHE A 89 5.32 4.18 -4.94
CA PHE A 89 6.35 3.64 -4.05
C PHE A 89 5.82 2.50 -3.16
N PHE A 90 4.66 2.67 -2.51
CA PHE A 90 4.09 1.61 -1.67
C PHE A 90 3.71 0.36 -2.46
N ILE A 91 3.29 0.52 -3.71
CA ILE A 91 2.99 -0.61 -4.57
C ILE A 91 4.28 -1.37 -4.93
N PHE A 92 5.34 -0.65 -5.29
CA PHE A 92 6.65 -1.27 -5.53
C PHE A 92 7.17 -1.99 -4.29
N PHE A 93 7.07 -1.35 -3.12
CA PHE A 93 7.43 -1.94 -1.84
C PHE A 93 6.64 -3.22 -1.57
N THR A 94 5.33 -3.18 -1.72
CA THR A 94 4.45 -4.34 -1.53
C THR A 94 4.86 -5.47 -2.47
N TRP A 95 5.04 -5.18 -3.76
CA TRP A 95 5.44 -6.19 -4.74
C TRP A 95 6.78 -6.87 -4.41
N ARG A 96 7.75 -6.14 -3.83
CA ARG A 96 9.09 -6.66 -3.56
C ARG A 96 9.22 -7.37 -2.21
N PHE A 97 8.51 -6.90 -1.19
CA PHE A 97 8.68 -7.31 0.20
C PHE A 97 7.55 -8.19 0.72
N VAL A 98 6.32 -8.01 0.26
CA VAL A 98 5.17 -8.80 0.71
C VAL A 98 5.12 -10.13 -0.07
N PRO A 99 5.25 -11.29 0.59
CA PRO A 99 5.07 -12.58 -0.06
C PRO A 99 3.58 -12.83 -0.34
N GLU A 100 3.29 -13.65 -1.35
CA GLU A 100 1.94 -14.12 -1.63
C GLU A 100 1.46 -15.05 -0.50
N THR A 101 0.41 -14.62 0.21
CA THR A 101 -0.23 -15.31 1.34
C THR A 101 -1.42 -16.17 0.93
N LYS A 102 -1.95 -15.99 -0.28
CA LYS A 102 -3.17 -16.68 -0.73
C LYS A 102 -2.99 -18.20 -0.78
N GLY A 103 -3.87 -18.90 -0.06
CA GLY A 103 -3.95 -20.37 -0.08
C GLY A 103 -2.82 -21.08 0.67
N LYS A 104 -2.05 -20.36 1.49
CA LYS A 104 -0.98 -20.92 2.33
C LYS A 104 -1.37 -20.89 3.80
N THR A 105 -0.82 -21.81 4.57
CA THR A 105 -0.96 -21.75 6.03
C THR A 105 0.02 -20.74 6.63
N VAL A 106 -0.26 -20.30 7.85
CA VAL A 106 0.59 -19.35 8.59
C VAL A 106 1.99 -19.94 8.81
N GLU A 107 2.08 -21.26 8.99
CA GLU A 107 3.33 -22.00 9.15
C GLU A 107 4.18 -21.99 7.87
N GLU A 108 3.56 -22.17 6.71
CA GLU A 108 4.25 -22.10 5.40
C GLU A 108 4.77 -20.68 5.11
N ILE A 109 3.99 -19.67 5.50
CA ILE A 109 4.38 -18.26 5.37
C ILE A 109 5.57 -17.96 6.29
N THR A 110 5.52 -18.39 7.55
CA THR A 110 6.62 -18.20 8.52
C THR A 110 7.90 -18.92 8.06
N ALA A 111 7.79 -20.15 7.57
CA ALA A 111 8.92 -20.89 7.00
C ALA A 111 9.53 -20.20 5.77
N THR A 112 8.73 -19.48 4.98
CA THR A 112 9.22 -18.67 3.86
C THR A 112 10.05 -17.48 4.35
N PHE A 113 9.64 -16.83 5.44
CA PHE A 113 10.40 -15.74 6.05
C PHE A 113 11.72 -16.23 6.68
N ASP A 114 11.71 -17.40 7.34
CA ASP A 114 12.91 -17.99 7.94
C ASP A 114 13.93 -18.46 6.90
N LYS A 115 13.48 -19.05 5.78
CA LYS A 115 14.36 -19.40 4.65
C LYS A 115 15.02 -18.18 4.00
N ARG A 116 14.37 -17.01 4.05
CA ARG A 116 14.89 -15.74 3.50
C ARG A 116 15.89 -15.05 4.44
N LYS A 117 15.99 -15.50 5.70
CA LYS A 117 16.91 -14.99 6.73
C LYS A 117 18.28 -15.68 6.72
N ARG A 118 18.41 -16.83 6.04
CA ARG A 118 19.68 -17.52 5.76
C ARG A 118 20.25 -17.04 4.43
#